data_AF-A0A835VJD5-F1
#
_entry.id   AF-A0A835VJD5-F1
#
_cell.length_a   1.000
_cell.length_b   1.000
_cell.length_c   1.000
_cell.angle_alpha   90.00
_cell.angle_beta   90.00
_cell.angle_gamma   90.00
#
_symmetry.space_group_name_H-M   'P 1'
#
loop_
_entity.id
_entity.type
_entity.pdbx_description
1 polymer ?
#
loop_
_entity_poly.entity_id
_entity_poly.type
_entity_poly.pdbx_seq_one_letter_code
_entity_poly.pdbx_strand_id
1 'polypeptide(L)'
;MAMAVVGILGHFSETLLLFFLPQVLNFLYSLPQLLKIIPCPRHRLPRFDPKTGLLTGTRDGTLVNLFLRLFGQCSEKSICIRLLIFQALSCLFCFWLRHILAGWYK
;
A
#
# COMPACT_ATOMS: atom_id res chain seq x y z
N MET A 1 8.14 11.63 -8.06
CA MET A 1 9.38 12.43 -8.24
C MET A 1 9.69 13.30 -7.03
N ALA A 2 8.77 14.19 -6.62
CA ALA A 2 8.98 15.10 -5.47
C ALA A 2 9.51 14.40 -4.21
N MET A 3 8.83 13.35 -3.74
CA MET A 3 9.24 12.63 -2.52
C MET A 3 10.66 12.05 -2.63
N ALA A 4 11.01 11.46 -3.77
CA ALA A 4 12.36 10.91 -4.00
C ALA A 4 13.43 12.01 -4.00
N VAL A 5 13.17 13.15 -4.63
CA VAL A 5 14.10 14.29 -4.66
C VAL A 5 14.38 14.80 -3.26
N VAL A 6 13.34 15.03 -2.45
CA VAL A 6 13.52 15.52 -1.07
C VAL A 6 14.23 14.46 -0.20
N GLY A 7 13.92 13.18 -0.35
CA GLY A 7 14.59 12.11 0.40
C GLY A 7 16.07 11.96 0.07
N ILE A 8 16.45 12.10 -1.20
CA ILE A 8 17.85 12.01 -1.66
C ILE A 8 18.63 13.25 -1.21
N LEU A 9 18.14 14.45 -1.54
CA LEU A 9 18.83 15.71 -1.19
C LEU A 9 18.88 15.96 0.31
N GLY A 10 17.88 15.49 1.07
CA GLY A 10 17.85 15.58 2.52
C GLY A 10 18.58 14.47 3.26
N HIS A 11 19.20 13.50 2.55
CA HIS A 11 19.88 12.35 3.15
C HIS A 11 19.03 11.52 4.13
N PHE A 12 17.72 11.44 3.90
CA PHE A 12 16.78 10.64 4.71
C PHE A 12 15.99 9.62 3.88
N SER A 13 16.54 9.20 2.74
CA SER A 13 15.94 8.25 1.80
C SER A 13 15.51 6.94 2.45
N GLU A 14 16.26 6.43 3.43
CA GLU A 14 15.91 5.23 4.21
C GLU A 14 14.65 5.43 5.07
N THR A 15 14.59 6.55 5.80
CA THR A 15 13.41 6.90 6.62
C THR A 15 12.19 7.15 5.73
N LEU A 16 12.40 7.78 4.57
CA LEU A 16 11.36 7.99 3.58
C LEU A 16 10.80 6.66 3.08
N LEU A 17 11.65 5.68 2.78
CA LEU A 17 11.24 4.36 2.31
C LEU A 17 10.38 3.63 3.34
N LEU A 18 10.67 3.79 4.64
CA LEU A 18 9.83 3.26 5.72
C LEU A 18 8.42 3.89 5.70
N PHE A 19 8.27 5.20 5.47
CA PHE A 19 6.95 5.81 5.29
C PHE A 19 6.18 5.26 4.08
N PHE A 20 6.89 4.75 3.08
CA PHE A 20 6.31 4.07 1.92
C PHE A 20 6.01 2.58 2.16
N LEU A 21 5.96 2.11 3.41
CA LEU A 21 5.71 0.70 3.74
C LEU A 21 4.47 0.11 3.04
N PRO A 22 3.29 0.75 3.05
CA PRO A 22 2.12 0.22 2.32
C PRO A 22 2.35 0.09 0.81
N GLN A 23 3.08 1.03 0.20
CA GLN A 23 3.42 1.03 -1.22
C GLN A 23 4.42 -0.07 -1.54
N VAL A 24 5.43 -0.28 -0.68
CA VAL A 24 6.40 -1.38 -0.80
C VAL A 24 5.67 -2.73 -0.68
N LEU A 25 4.77 -2.90 0.30
CA LEU A 25 3.99 -4.13 0.44
C LEU A 25 3.09 -4.39 -0.78
N ASN A 26 2.42 -3.36 -1.32
CA ASN A 26 1.65 -3.51 -2.54
C ASN A 26 2.53 -3.89 -3.74
N PHE A 27 3.73 -3.31 -3.85
CA PHE A 27 4.68 -3.65 -4.91
C PHE A 27 5.16 -5.09 -4.80
N LEU A 28 5.59 -5.53 -3.61
CA LEU A 28 6.03 -6.90 -3.36
C LEU A 28 4.91 -7.91 -3.67
N TYR A 29 3.68 -7.61 -3.27
CA TYR A 29 2.53 -8.47 -3.59
C TYR A 29 2.21 -8.49 -5.08
N SER A 30 2.47 -7.39 -5.79
CA SER A 30 2.28 -7.28 -7.25
C SER A 30 3.42 -7.91 -8.06
N LEU A 31 4.57 -8.23 -7.46
CA LEU A 31 5.77 -8.69 -8.17
C LEU A 31 5.52 -9.89 -9.10
N PRO A 32 4.82 -10.97 -8.69
CA PRO A 32 4.59 -12.12 -9.58
C PRO A 32 3.82 -11.75 -10.85
N GLN A 33 2.89 -10.79 -10.76
CA GLN A 33 2.16 -10.27 -11.91
C GLN A 33 3.04 -9.32 -12.75
N LEU A 34 3.82 -8.44 -12.11
CA LEU A 34 4.70 -7.49 -12.79
C LEU A 34 5.82 -8.17 -13.57
N LEU A 35 6.37 -9.26 -13.03
CA LEU A 35 7.39 -10.09 -13.68
C LEU A 35 6.79 -11.05 -14.72
N LYS A 36 5.47 -11.00 -14.96
CA LYS A 36 4.74 -11.86 -15.89
C LYS A 36 4.85 -13.37 -15.63
N ILE A 37 5.20 -13.74 -14.39
CA ILE A 37 5.15 -15.15 -13.93
C ILE A 37 3.68 -15.59 -13.88
N ILE A 38 2.78 -14.68 -13.51
CA ILE A 38 1.32 -14.82 -13.55
C ILE A 38 0.78 -13.85 -14.61
N PRO A 39 -0.28 -14.19 -15.37
CA PRO A 39 -0.90 -13.27 -16.31
C PRO A 39 -1.28 -11.95 -15.63
N CYS A 40 -0.76 -10.84 -16.15
CA CYS A 40 -1.05 -9.50 -15.65
C CYS A 40 -2.11 -8.85 -16.53
N PRO A 41 -3.37 -8.71 -16.06
CA PRO A 41 -4.38 -7.98 -16.81
C PRO A 41 -4.00 -6.49 -16.89
N ARG A 42 -4.49 -5.81 -17.93
CA ARG A 42 -4.24 -4.38 -18.14
C ARG A 42 -4.81 -3.51 -17.00
N HIS A 43 -5.96 -3.90 -16.46
CA HIS A 43 -6.60 -3.24 -15.32
C HIS A 43 -6.65 -4.22 -14.13
N ARG A 44 -6.01 -3.87 -13.01
CA ARG A 44 -5.95 -4.68 -11.77
C ARG A 44 -6.83 -4.09 -10.66
N LEU A 45 -7.83 -3.31 -11.05
CA LEU A 45 -8.78 -2.68 -10.13
C LEU A 45 -9.84 -3.71 -9.70
N PRO A 46 -10.42 -3.54 -8.50
CA PRO A 46 -11.54 -4.37 -8.07
C PRO A 46 -12.75 -4.21 -8.99
N ARG A 47 -13.58 -5.25 -9.05
CA ARG A 47 -14.75 -5.27 -9.94
C ARG A 47 -15.91 -4.57 -9.25
N PHE A 48 -16.51 -3.60 -9.93
CA PHE A 48 -17.72 -2.93 -9.48
C PHE A 48 -18.96 -3.76 -9.84
N ASP A 49 -19.84 -4.00 -8.88
CA ASP A 49 -21.15 -4.60 -9.11
C ASP A 49 -22.24 -3.51 -9.13
N PRO A 50 -22.86 -3.21 -10.28
CA PRO A 50 -23.87 -2.15 -10.40
C PRO A 50 -25.16 -2.47 -9.64
N LYS A 51 -25.42 -3.75 -9.29
CA LYS A 51 -26.63 -4.14 -8.56
C LYS A 51 -26.55 -3.77 -7.09
N THR A 52 -25.38 -3.96 -6.49
CA THR A 52 -25.14 -3.70 -5.06
C THR A 52 -24.48 -2.34 -4.82
N GLY A 53 -23.85 -1.75 -5.85
CA GLY A 53 -23.05 -0.53 -5.72
C GLY A 53 -21.74 -0.75 -4.95
N LEU A 54 -21.31 -2.01 -4.80
CA LEU A 54 -20.14 -2.41 -4.02
C LEU A 54 -19.00 -2.89 -4.93
N LEU A 55 -17.78 -2.79 -4.41
CA LEU A 55 -16.59 -3.33 -5.03
C LEU A 55 -16.34 -4.75 -4.51
N THR A 56 -16.07 -5.67 -5.44
CA THR A 56 -15.70 -7.06 -5.16
C THR A 56 -14.22 -7.26 -5.44
N GLY A 57 -13.53 -7.90 -4.48
CA GLY A 57 -12.11 -8.22 -4.63
C GLY A 57 -11.87 -9.28 -5.70
N THR A 58 -10.99 -8.97 -6.66
CA THR A 58 -10.50 -9.96 -7.63
C THR A 58 -9.34 -10.76 -7.04
N ARG A 59 -8.87 -11.78 -7.78
CA ARG A 59 -7.66 -12.54 -7.42
C ARG A 59 -6.37 -11.82 -7.79
N ASP A 60 -6.44 -10.56 -8.21
CA ASP A 60 -5.25 -9.80 -8.60
C ASP A 60 -4.34 -9.50 -7.40
N GLY A 61 -3.05 -9.46 -7.69
CA GLY A 61 -1.96 -9.25 -6.73
C GLY A 61 -1.83 -7.81 -6.23
N THR A 62 -2.93 -7.13 -5.88
CA THR A 62 -2.90 -5.77 -5.33
C THR A 62 -3.38 -5.73 -3.89
N LEU A 63 -2.83 -4.79 -3.12
CA LEU A 63 -3.18 -4.59 -1.72
C LEU A 63 -4.65 -4.18 -1.56
N VAL A 64 -5.22 -3.46 -2.55
CA VAL A 64 -6.65 -3.13 -2.61
C VAL A 64 -7.50 -4.40 -2.69
N ASN A 65 -7.18 -5.32 -3.60
CA ASN A 65 -7.89 -6.59 -3.74
C ASN A 65 -7.67 -7.53 -2.54
N LEU A 66 -6.52 -7.44 -1.87
CA LEU A 66 -6.28 -8.13 -0.62
C LEU A 66 -7.20 -7.60 0.50
N PHE A 67 -7.30 -6.28 0.68
CA PHE A 67 -8.19 -5.67 1.67
C PHE A 67 -9.67 -6.02 1.40
N LEU A 68 -10.09 -6.02 0.14
CA LEU A 68 -11.44 -6.45 -0.24
C LEU A 68 -11.70 -7.94 0.04
N ARG A 69 -10.69 -8.81 -0.11
CA ARG A 69 -10.83 -10.23 0.22
C ARG A 69 -10.84 -10.49 1.73
N LEU A 70 -10.07 -9.72 2.50
CA LEU A 70 -10.00 -9.87 3.96
C LEU A 70 -11.24 -9.33 4.66
N PHE A 71 -11.86 -8.28 4.14
CA PHE A 71 -12.93 -7.56 4.83
C PHE A 71 -14.27 -7.59 4.11
N GLY A 72 -14.33 -8.24 2.94
CA GLY A 72 -15.54 -8.40 2.15
C GLY A 72 -15.82 -7.23 1.19
N GLN A 73 -16.97 -7.34 0.53
CA GLN A 73 -17.47 -6.35 -0.42
C GLN A 73 -17.77 -5.03 0.30
N CYS A 74 -17.22 -3.94 -0.22
CA CYS A 74 -17.31 -2.63 0.41
C CYS A 74 -17.48 -1.54 -0.66
N SER A 75 -17.93 -0.36 -0.24
CA SER A 75 -17.93 0.81 -1.11
C SER A 75 -16.49 1.30 -1.36
N GLU A 76 -16.29 1.98 -2.49
CA GLU A 76 -15.01 2.61 -2.84
C GLU A 76 -14.51 3.56 -1.75
N LYS A 77 -15.40 4.39 -1.20
CA LYS A 77 -15.09 5.32 -0.11
C LYS A 77 -14.61 4.58 1.13
N SER A 78 -15.31 3.51 1.52
CA SER A 78 -14.93 2.71 2.69
C SER A 78 -13.55 2.07 2.52
N ILE A 79 -13.25 1.50 1.36
CA ILE A 79 -11.93 0.88 1.10
C ILE A 79 -10.83 1.93 1.10
N CYS A 80 -11.07 3.09 0.48
CA CYS A 80 -10.13 4.20 0.47
C CYS A 80 -9.80 4.66 1.90
N ILE A 81 -10.81 4.88 2.74
CA ILE A 81 -10.61 5.26 4.15
C ILE A 81 -9.80 4.19 4.90
N ARG A 82 -10.07 2.90 4.66
CA ARG A 82 -9.37 1.81 5.33
C ARG A 82 -7.90 1.73 4.92
N LEU A 83 -7.59 2.01 3.65
CA LEU A 83 -6.22 2.12 3.15
C LEU A 83 -5.50 3.36 3.70
N LEU A 84 -6.20 4.49 3.83
CA LEU A 84 -5.65 5.70 4.45
C LEU A 84 -5.36 5.51 5.94
N ILE A 85 -6.23 4.80 6.67
CA ILE A 85 -5.98 4.40 8.06
C ILE A 85 -4.74 3.51 8.12
N PHE A 86 -4.62 2.51 7.24
CA PHE A 86 -3.44 1.66 7.17
C PHE A 86 -2.16 2.45 6.89
N GLN A 87 -2.22 3.46 6.01
CA GLN A 87 -1.12 4.37 5.74
C GLN A 87 -0.76 5.20 6.98
N ALA A 88 -1.74 5.78 7.65
CA ALA A 88 -1.51 6.58 8.86
C ALA A 88 -0.86 5.73 9.98
N LEU A 89 -1.36 4.52 10.21
CA LEU A 89 -0.80 3.58 11.18
C LEU A 89 0.65 3.20 10.82
N SER A 90 0.94 2.97 9.54
CA SER A 90 2.29 2.68 9.07
C SER A 90 3.23 3.86 9.30
N CYS A 91 2.77 5.10 9.08
CA CYS A 91 3.54 6.31 9.36
C CYS A 91 3.80 6.49 10.86
N LEU A 92 2.79 6.25 11.72
CA LEU A 92 2.96 6.31 13.18
C LEU A 92 3.97 5.27 13.66
N PHE A 93 3.89 4.05 13.13
CA PHE A 93 4.86 3.00 13.40
C PHE A 93 6.28 3.41 12.98
N CYS A 94 6.43 4.06 11.83
CA CYS A 94 7.74 4.56 11.38
C CYS A 94 8.31 5.65 12.29
N PHE A 95 7.48 6.59 12.76
CA PHE A 95 7.92 7.59 13.73
C PHE A 95 8.34 6.95 15.05
N TRP A 96 7.59 5.97 15.53
CA TRP A 96 7.92 5.22 16.73
C TRP A 96 9.24 4.45 16.57
N LEU A 97 9.42 3.73 15.46
CA LEU A 97 10.66 3.01 15.14
C LEU A 97 11.85 3.97 15.04
N ARG A 98 11.68 5.12 14.38
CA ARG A 98 12.71 6.17 14.29
C ARG A 98 13.11 6.69 15.68
N HIS A 99 12.15 6.88 16.57
CA HIS A 99 12.42 7.35 17.93
C HIS A 99 13.24 6.32 18.73
N ILE A 100 12.91 5.03 18.61
CA ILE A 100 13.67 3.95 19.25
C ILE A 100 15.09 3.84 18.68
N LEU A 101 15.22 3.82 17.35
CA LEU A 101 16.52 3.66 16.67
C LEU A 101 17.46 4.85 16.92
N ALA A 102 16.92 6.06 17.06
CA ALA A 102 17.70 7.24 17.44
C ALA A 102 18.33 7.10 18.85
N GLY A 103 17.73 6.31 19.73
CA GLY A 103 18.30 5.98 21.04
C GLY A 103 19.42 4.94 20.99
N TRP A 104 19.53 4.17 19.91
CA TRP A 104 20.51 3.09 19.76
C TRP A 104 21.78 3.51 19.01
N TYR A 105 21.70 4.53 18.16
CA TYR A 105 22.84 5.04 17.39
C TYR A 105 23.62 6.13 18.14
N LYS A 106 23.74 5.99 19.46
CA LYS A 106 24.48 6.89 20.34
C LYS A 106 25.65 6.16 20.99
#